data_AF-B0EQR7-F1
#
_entry.id   AF-B0EQR7-F1
#
_cell.length_a   1.000
_cell.length_b   1.000
_cell.length_c   1.000
_cell.angle_alpha   90.00
_cell.angle_beta   90.00
_cell.angle_gamma   90.00
#
_symmetry.space_group_name_H-M   'P 1'
#
loop_
_entity.id
_entity.type
_entity.pdbx_description
1 polymer ?
#
loop_
_entity_poly.entity_id
_entity_poly.type
_entity_poly.pdbx_seq_one_letter_code
_entity_poly.pdbx_strand_id
1 'polypeptide(L)'
;MEEVTIDNEMIIEEEAIEGLHLFGDKKEMTLFKHLNRTHTKIGEKMIKEWIRQPLIDKDKINKRLELVEGFYENSEIRLKIKNEELAIMPDLEKLIKGINKSDLESIVKLYEAVRISKSIKEELKEMNNKEIEKEIIEALERISEEMEKFEEMVVTLIDIEETKNHVFKIRL
;
A
#
# COMPACT_ATOMS: atom_id res chain seq x y z
N MET A 1 -15.78 17.79 26.31
CA MET A 1 -15.58 16.33 26.40
C MET A 1 -16.35 15.75 25.22
N GLU A 2 -15.66 15.49 24.12
CA GLU A 2 -16.25 14.78 22.99
C GLU A 2 -16.46 13.32 23.41
N GLU A 3 -17.69 12.85 23.30
CA GLU A 3 -18.01 11.43 23.44
C GLU A 3 -17.29 10.67 22.32
N VAL A 4 -16.42 9.75 22.70
CA VAL A 4 -15.80 8.80 21.78
C VAL A 4 -16.89 7.83 21.36
N THR A 5 -17.46 8.01 20.16
CA THR A 5 -18.37 7.04 19.55
C THR A 5 -17.60 5.77 19.20
N ILE A 6 -17.85 4.70 19.95
CA ILE A 6 -17.32 3.34 19.73
C ILE A 6 -18.09 2.62 18.59
N ASP A 7 -19.10 3.25 17.99
CA ASP A 7 -20.09 2.58 17.15
C ASP A 7 -19.81 2.68 15.64
N ASN A 8 -18.79 1.98 15.11
CA ASN A 8 -18.68 1.81 13.65
C ASN A 8 -18.03 0.50 13.16
N GLU A 9 -17.69 -0.41 14.08
CA GLU A 9 -17.01 -1.68 13.77
C GLU A 9 -17.58 -2.80 14.65
N MET A 10 -17.50 -4.03 14.16
CA MET A 10 -17.90 -5.20 14.94
C MET A 10 -16.87 -5.45 16.04
N ILE A 11 -17.33 -5.49 17.29
CA ILE A 11 -16.50 -5.89 18.43
C ILE A 11 -16.34 -7.41 18.40
N ILE A 12 -15.10 -7.88 18.31
CA ILE A 12 -14.76 -9.31 18.42
C ILE A 12 -14.06 -9.51 19.77
N GLU A 13 -14.69 -10.31 20.64
CA GLU A 13 -14.12 -10.70 21.93
C GLU A 13 -12.98 -11.72 21.75
N GLU A 14 -12.11 -11.86 22.74
CA GLU A 14 -10.91 -12.72 22.65
C GLU A 14 -11.28 -14.19 22.41
N GLU A 15 -12.38 -14.66 23.01
CA GLU A 15 -12.91 -16.01 22.83
C GLU A 15 -13.32 -16.28 21.37
N ALA A 16 -13.87 -15.27 20.69
CA ALA A 16 -14.22 -15.37 19.28
C ALA A 16 -12.99 -15.30 18.38
N ILE A 17 -11.97 -14.52 18.77
CA ILE A 17 -10.67 -14.48 18.06
C ILE A 17 -10.03 -15.88 18.06
N GLU A 18 -10.00 -16.55 19.21
CA GLU A 18 -9.49 -17.91 19.35
C GLU A 18 -10.39 -18.93 18.64
N GLY A 19 -11.70 -18.89 18.90
CA GLY A 19 -12.66 -19.86 18.36
C GLY A 19 -12.80 -19.85 16.84
N LEU A 20 -12.57 -18.69 16.20
CA LEU A 20 -12.53 -18.55 14.74
C LEU A 20 -11.12 -18.68 14.16
N HIS A 21 -10.10 -18.95 14.99
CA HIS A 21 -8.70 -19.02 14.60
C HIS A 21 -8.27 -17.82 13.73
N LEU A 22 -8.68 -16.60 14.12
CA LEU A 22 -8.39 -15.39 13.34
C LEU A 22 -6.88 -15.12 13.30
N PHE A 23 -6.24 -15.29 14.45
CA PHE A 23 -4.80 -15.16 14.68
C PHE A 23 -4.29 -16.37 15.47
N GLY A 24 -2.97 -16.55 15.53
CA GLY A 24 -2.38 -17.71 16.20
C GLY A 24 -0.91 -17.91 15.86
N ASP A 25 -0.32 -18.91 16.52
CA ASP A 25 1.11 -19.19 16.43
C ASP A 25 1.57 -19.65 15.06
N LYS A 26 2.88 -19.55 14.79
CA LYS A 26 3.48 -19.83 13.47
C LYS A 26 3.10 -21.20 12.87
N LYS A 27 2.80 -22.20 13.69
CA LYS A 27 2.50 -23.58 13.25
C LYS A 27 1.05 -23.81 12.81
N GLU A 28 0.11 -22.96 13.22
CA GLU A 28 -1.32 -23.17 12.94
C GLU A 28 -1.78 -22.40 11.70
N MET A 29 -2.68 -22.96 10.91
CA MET A 29 -3.33 -22.21 9.82
C MET A 29 -4.40 -21.30 10.41
N THR A 30 -4.29 -20.00 10.18
CA THR A 30 -5.22 -18.99 10.69
C THR A 30 -5.86 -18.23 9.53
N LEU A 31 -7.00 -17.58 9.76
CA LEU A 31 -7.67 -16.78 8.73
C LEU A 31 -6.72 -15.69 8.20
N PHE A 32 -6.02 -14.99 9.10
CA PHE A 32 -5.01 -14.00 8.71
C PHE A 32 -3.94 -14.59 7.80
N LYS A 33 -3.37 -15.76 8.11
CA LYS A 33 -2.35 -16.39 7.26
C LYS A 33 -2.90 -16.86 5.92
N HIS A 34 -4.17 -17.22 5.86
CA HIS A 34 -4.81 -17.61 4.62
C HIS A 34 -5.00 -16.40 3.69
N LEU A 35 -5.56 -15.31 4.23
CA LEU A 35 -5.89 -14.10 3.47
C LEU A 35 -4.68 -13.21 3.17
N ASN A 36 -3.70 -13.13 4.08
CA ASN A 36 -2.56 -12.25 3.90
C ASN A 36 -1.63 -12.77 2.79
N ARG A 37 -1.67 -12.08 1.66
CA ARG A 37 -0.82 -12.27 0.49
C ARG A 37 -0.21 -10.94 0.01
N THR A 38 -0.10 -9.96 0.90
CA THR A 38 0.43 -8.63 0.58
C THR A 38 1.96 -8.64 0.49
N HIS A 39 2.53 -7.79 -0.37
CA HIS A 39 3.98 -7.61 -0.45
C HIS A 39 4.52 -6.54 0.53
N THR A 40 3.69 -5.58 0.95
CA THR A 40 4.10 -4.47 1.80
C THR A 40 3.68 -4.66 3.25
N LYS A 41 4.50 -4.18 4.20
CA LYS A 41 4.18 -4.23 5.64
C LYS A 41 2.95 -3.42 6.01
N ILE A 42 2.71 -2.30 5.32
CA ILE A 42 1.51 -1.48 5.51
C ILE A 42 0.28 -2.29 5.10
N GLY A 43 0.34 -3.02 3.97
CA GLY A 43 -0.74 -3.91 3.54
C GLY A 43 -1.01 -5.05 4.54
N GLU A 44 0.05 -5.69 5.04
CA GLU A 44 -0.06 -6.74 6.05
C GLU A 44 -0.77 -6.22 7.32
N LYS A 45 -0.35 -5.05 7.81
CA LYS A 45 -0.99 -4.37 8.96
C LYS A 45 -2.46 -4.05 8.68
N MET A 46 -2.78 -3.58 7.48
CA MET A 46 -4.15 -3.23 7.11
C MET A 46 -5.07 -4.45 7.07
N ILE A 47 -4.64 -5.57 6.47
CA ILE A 47 -5.44 -6.82 6.50
C ILE A 47 -5.62 -7.31 7.94
N LYS A 48 -4.58 -7.24 8.75
CA LYS A 48 -4.66 -7.64 10.16
C LYS A 48 -5.72 -6.81 10.91
N GLU A 49 -5.74 -5.50 10.68
CA GLU A 49 -6.72 -4.61 11.28
C GLU A 49 -8.13 -4.90 10.77
N TRP A 50 -8.32 -5.08 9.46
CA TRP A 50 -9.63 -5.39 8.88
C TRP A 50 -10.24 -6.70 9.38
N ILE A 51 -9.41 -7.70 9.71
CA ILE A 51 -9.87 -8.94 10.33
C ILE A 51 -10.26 -8.71 11.80
N ARG A 52 -9.51 -7.87 12.52
CA ARG A 52 -9.83 -7.50 13.91
C ARG A 52 -11.08 -6.64 14.04
N GLN A 53 -11.31 -5.77 13.06
CA GLN A 53 -12.36 -4.77 13.05
C GLN A 53 -13.17 -4.88 11.75
N PRO A 54 -14.07 -5.87 11.66
CA PRO A 54 -14.99 -5.96 10.54
C PRO A 54 -15.90 -4.74 10.50
N LEU A 55 -16.18 -4.28 9.28
CA LEU A 55 -17.13 -3.20 9.05
C LEU A 55 -18.56 -3.67 9.31
N ILE A 56 -19.40 -2.79 9.86
CA ILE A 56 -20.85 -2.99 10.01
C ILE A 56 -21.66 -2.11 9.04
N ASP A 57 -21.03 -1.07 8.51
CA ASP A 57 -21.62 -0.15 7.54
C ASP A 57 -21.72 -0.82 6.17
N LYS A 58 -22.96 -0.99 5.69
CA LYS A 58 -23.26 -1.65 4.41
C LYS A 58 -22.60 -0.95 3.22
N ASP A 59 -22.58 0.38 3.19
CA ASP A 59 -22.05 1.11 2.05
C ASP A 59 -20.52 0.99 2.00
N LYS A 60 -19.85 1.03 3.17
CA LYS A 60 -18.41 0.74 3.24
C LYS A 60 -18.06 -0.69 2.84
N ILE A 61 -18.90 -1.67 3.21
CA ILE A 61 -18.72 -3.07 2.81
C ILE A 61 -18.84 -3.20 1.29
N ASN A 62 -19.91 -2.68 0.69
CA ASN A 62 -20.13 -2.74 -0.75
C ASN A 62 -19.02 -2.06 -1.52
N LYS A 63 -18.58 -0.89 -1.07
CA LYS A 63 -17.43 -0.19 -1.67
C LYS A 63 -16.15 -1.02 -1.67
N ARG A 64 -15.83 -1.73 -0.56
CA ARG A 64 -14.68 -2.65 -0.55
C ARG A 64 -14.87 -3.82 -1.52
N LEU A 65 -16.08 -4.36 -1.62
CA LEU A 65 -16.40 -5.45 -2.54
C LEU A 65 -16.30 -5.00 -4.00
N GLU A 66 -16.75 -3.80 -4.35
CA GLU A 66 -16.62 -3.22 -5.69
C GLU A 66 -15.15 -3.06 -6.10
N LEU A 67 -14.28 -2.60 -5.19
CA LEU A 67 -12.84 -2.57 -5.44
C LEU A 67 -12.27 -3.98 -5.66
N VAL A 68 -12.64 -4.95 -4.81
CA VAL A 68 -12.20 -6.34 -4.97
C VAL A 68 -12.66 -6.94 -6.31
N GLU A 69 -13.91 -6.67 -6.71
CA GLU A 69 -14.49 -7.11 -7.98
C GLU A 69 -13.74 -6.49 -9.16
N GLY A 70 -13.46 -5.19 -9.13
CA GLY A 70 -12.66 -4.52 -10.16
C GLY A 70 -11.27 -5.15 -10.34
N PHE A 71 -10.59 -5.46 -9.24
CA PHE A 71 -9.33 -6.21 -9.30
C PHE A 71 -9.53 -7.67 -9.75
N TYR A 72 -10.62 -8.32 -9.36
CA TYR A 72 -10.93 -9.71 -9.71
C TYR A 72 -11.07 -9.89 -11.22
N GLU A 73 -11.87 -9.03 -11.85
CA GLU A 73 -12.15 -8.99 -13.29
C GLU A 73 -10.89 -8.68 -14.11
N ASN A 74 -9.98 -7.85 -13.58
CA ASN A 74 -8.74 -7.43 -14.25
C ASN A 74 -7.52 -8.24 -13.77
N SER A 75 -7.58 -9.56 -13.92
CA SER A 75 -6.60 -10.48 -13.30
C SER A 75 -5.15 -10.31 -13.74
N GLU A 76 -4.89 -9.99 -15.01
CA GLU A 76 -3.55 -9.78 -15.54
C GLU A 76 -2.90 -8.55 -14.91
N ILE A 77 -3.59 -7.41 -14.97
CA ILE A 77 -3.14 -6.14 -14.37
C ILE A 77 -2.96 -6.31 -12.85
N ARG A 78 -3.90 -6.96 -12.16
CA ARG A 78 -3.80 -7.26 -10.72
C ARG A 78 -2.53 -8.05 -10.41
N LEU A 79 -2.21 -9.08 -11.19
CA LEU A 79 -1.03 -9.91 -10.96
C LEU A 79 0.27 -9.16 -11.26
N LYS A 80 0.29 -8.31 -12.29
CA LYS A 80 1.41 -7.43 -12.61
C LYS A 80 1.70 -6.45 -11.48
N ILE A 81 0.69 -5.65 -11.07
CA ILE A 81 0.81 -4.72 -9.94
C ILE A 81 1.32 -5.44 -8.68
N LYS A 82 0.75 -6.61 -8.39
CA LYS A 82 1.13 -7.37 -7.20
C LYS A 82 2.57 -7.88 -7.26
N ASN A 83 2.91 -8.64 -8.29
CA ASN A 83 4.14 -9.45 -8.32
C ASN A 83 5.35 -8.66 -8.82
N GLU A 84 5.13 -7.55 -9.54
CA GLU A 84 6.21 -6.74 -10.11
C GLU A 84 6.37 -5.44 -9.31
N GLU A 85 5.31 -4.64 -9.17
CA GLU A 85 5.41 -3.28 -8.62
C GLU A 85 5.39 -3.26 -7.08
N LEU A 86 4.36 -3.86 -6.46
CA LEU A 86 4.26 -3.94 -5.01
C LEU A 86 5.36 -4.81 -4.38
N ALA A 87 5.89 -5.77 -5.13
CA ALA A 87 6.98 -6.65 -4.70
C ALA A 87 8.30 -5.90 -4.48
N ILE A 88 8.55 -4.84 -5.26
CA ILE A 88 9.76 -4.01 -5.16
C ILE A 88 9.52 -2.69 -4.41
N MET A 89 8.29 -2.43 -3.94
CA MET A 89 7.95 -1.21 -3.20
C MET A 89 8.79 -1.09 -1.91
N PRO A 90 9.55 0.00 -1.73
CA PRO A 90 10.31 0.23 -0.52
C PRO A 90 9.42 0.30 0.73
N ASP A 91 10.01 0.02 1.90
CA ASP A 91 9.33 0.13 3.19
C ASP A 91 9.08 1.62 3.53
N LEU A 92 7.91 2.14 3.11
CA LEU A 92 7.54 3.55 3.27
C LEU A 92 7.49 3.99 4.74
N GLU A 93 7.04 3.12 5.65
CA GLU A 93 7.03 3.46 7.08
C GLU A 93 8.45 3.69 7.61
N LYS A 94 9.41 2.89 7.14
CA LYS A 94 10.82 3.05 7.50
C LYS A 94 11.38 4.35 6.90
N LEU A 95 11.08 4.64 5.64
CA LEU A 95 11.55 5.85 4.97
C LEU A 95 11.01 7.12 5.63
N ILE A 96 9.70 7.19 5.91
CA ILE A 96 9.08 8.36 6.55
C ILE A 96 9.66 8.60 7.95
N LYS A 97 9.85 7.54 8.75
CA LYS A 97 10.46 7.66 10.09
C LYS A 97 11.92 8.12 10.03
N GLY A 98 12.63 7.78 8.95
CA GLY A 98 14.03 8.11 8.73
C GLY A 98 14.25 9.48 8.10
N ILE A 99 13.19 10.19 7.68
CA ILE A 99 13.33 11.30 6.71
C ILE A 99 14.24 12.44 7.19
N ASN A 100 14.26 12.70 8.50
CA ASN A 100 15.08 13.75 9.12
C ASN A 100 16.59 13.43 9.18
N LYS A 101 16.99 12.18 8.89
CA LYS A 101 18.39 11.73 8.86
C LYS A 101 18.72 11.04 7.52
N SER A 102 17.98 11.38 6.47
CA SER A 102 18.08 10.69 5.19
C SER A 102 19.46 10.83 4.58
N ASP A 103 20.07 9.69 4.29
CA ASP A 103 21.17 9.59 3.35
C ASP A 103 20.67 9.66 1.90
N LEU A 104 21.59 9.78 0.94
CA LEU A 104 21.27 9.76 -0.48
C LEU A 104 20.53 8.47 -0.89
N GLU A 105 20.85 7.34 -0.26
CA GLU A 105 20.17 6.07 -0.49
C GLU A 105 18.68 6.13 -0.13
N SER A 106 18.32 6.71 1.03
CA SER A 106 16.93 6.87 1.45
C SER A 106 16.16 7.80 0.52
N ILE A 107 16.81 8.87 0.02
CA ILE A 107 16.23 9.78 -0.98
C ILE A 107 15.95 9.03 -2.28
N VAL A 108 16.91 8.23 -2.76
CA VAL A 108 16.73 7.41 -3.97
C VAL A 108 15.60 6.39 -3.79
N LYS A 109 15.50 5.73 -2.64
CA LYS A 109 14.39 4.80 -2.37
C LYS A 109 13.03 5.50 -2.32
N LEU A 110 12.96 6.71 -1.78
CA LEU A 110 11.72 7.48 -1.83
C LEU A 110 11.36 7.85 -3.28
N TYR A 111 12.35 8.23 -4.08
CA TYR A 111 12.17 8.46 -5.51
C TYR A 111 11.67 7.19 -6.24
N GLU A 112 12.26 6.03 -5.98
CA GLU A 112 11.79 4.75 -6.52
C GLU A 112 10.33 4.47 -6.13
N ALA A 113 9.95 4.71 -4.87
CA ALA A 113 8.57 4.56 -4.44
C ALA A 113 7.59 5.46 -5.22
N VAL A 114 7.96 6.73 -5.45
CA VAL A 114 7.16 7.65 -6.28
C VAL A 114 7.04 7.12 -7.70
N ARG A 115 8.14 6.65 -8.31
CA ARG A 115 8.13 6.06 -9.66
C ARG A 115 7.24 4.83 -9.76
N ILE A 116 7.29 3.94 -8.76
CA ILE A 116 6.42 2.75 -8.70
C ILE A 116 4.96 3.17 -8.57
N SER A 117 4.65 4.17 -7.75
CA SER A 117 3.27 4.67 -7.59
C SER A 117 2.68 5.22 -8.90
N LYS A 118 3.49 5.89 -9.71
CA LYS A 118 3.10 6.34 -11.05
C LYS A 118 2.88 5.18 -12.01
N SER A 119 3.75 4.17 -11.97
CA SER A 119 3.59 2.95 -12.76
C SER A 119 2.27 2.24 -12.43
N ILE A 120 2.00 2.00 -11.15
CA ILE A 120 0.73 1.41 -10.66
C ILE A 120 -0.46 2.23 -11.18
N LYS A 121 -0.39 3.57 -11.12
CA LYS A 121 -1.46 4.45 -11.60
C LYS A 121 -1.78 4.20 -13.09
N GLU A 122 -0.76 4.10 -13.94
CA GLU A 122 -0.98 3.85 -15.38
C GLU A 122 -1.57 2.45 -15.63
N GLU A 123 -1.10 1.43 -14.92
CA GLU A 123 -1.68 0.08 -15.01
C GLU A 123 -3.15 0.05 -14.57
N LEU A 124 -3.51 0.79 -13.53
CA LEU A 124 -4.89 0.86 -13.03
C LEU A 124 -5.84 1.56 -14.01
N LYS A 125 -5.37 2.52 -14.82
CA LYS A 125 -6.21 3.19 -15.83
C LYS A 125 -6.77 2.20 -16.86
N GLU A 126 -6.00 1.17 -17.20
CA GLU A 126 -6.41 0.12 -18.14
C GLU A 126 -7.58 -0.74 -17.61
N MET A 127 -7.82 -0.76 -16.29
CA MET A 127 -8.93 -1.50 -15.69
C MET A 127 -10.31 -0.90 -16.01
N ASN A 128 -10.38 0.37 -16.45
CA ASN A 128 -11.62 1.07 -16.78
C ASN A 128 -12.74 0.94 -15.73
N ASN A 129 -12.38 0.94 -14.43
CA ASN A 129 -13.30 0.78 -13.31
C ASN A 129 -13.45 2.10 -12.54
N LYS A 130 -14.68 2.62 -12.44
CA LYS A 130 -14.99 3.94 -11.86
C LYS A 130 -14.65 4.05 -10.38
N GLU A 131 -14.84 2.98 -9.60
CA GLU A 131 -14.56 3.03 -8.16
C GLU A 131 -13.05 2.99 -7.91
N ILE A 132 -12.30 2.21 -8.70
CA ILE A 132 -10.82 2.24 -8.69
C ILE A 132 -10.31 3.61 -9.12
N GLU A 133 -10.92 4.22 -10.14
CA GLU A 133 -10.55 5.56 -10.61
C GLU A 133 -10.68 6.58 -9.48
N LYS A 134 -11.85 6.64 -8.87
CA LYS A 134 -12.17 7.58 -7.79
C LYS A 134 -11.35 7.35 -6.52
N GLU A 135 -11.18 6.10 -6.09
CA GLU A 135 -10.60 5.79 -4.78
C GLU A 135 -9.08 5.64 -4.79
N ILE A 136 -8.51 5.22 -5.92
CA ILE A 136 -7.09 4.90 -6.04
C ILE A 136 -6.40 5.82 -7.03
N ILE A 137 -6.89 5.93 -8.26
CA ILE A 137 -6.20 6.69 -9.32
C ILE A 137 -6.16 8.19 -8.97
N GLU A 138 -7.26 8.79 -8.53
CA GLU A 138 -7.28 10.20 -8.11
C GLU A 138 -6.31 10.50 -6.95
N ALA A 139 -6.16 9.56 -6.02
CA ALA A 139 -5.21 9.68 -4.91
C ALA A 139 -3.75 9.59 -5.40
N LEU A 140 -3.46 8.65 -6.30
CA LEU A 140 -2.13 8.50 -6.92
C LEU A 140 -1.79 9.68 -7.84
N GLU A 141 -2.78 10.29 -8.51
CA GLU A 141 -2.60 11.49 -9.31
C GLU A 141 -2.17 12.67 -8.43
N ARG A 142 -2.88 12.91 -7.33
CA ARG A 142 -2.52 13.96 -6.36
C ARG A 142 -1.11 13.78 -5.81
N ILE A 143 -0.74 12.55 -5.42
CA ILE A 143 0.61 12.24 -4.95
C ILE A 143 1.64 12.49 -6.07
N SER A 144 1.32 12.14 -7.31
CA SER A 144 2.21 12.39 -8.46
C SER A 144 2.48 13.88 -8.66
N GLU A 145 1.45 14.72 -8.54
CA GLU A 145 1.55 16.18 -8.64
C GLU A 145 2.37 16.77 -7.48
N GLU A 146 2.09 16.33 -6.24
CA GLU A 146 2.80 16.81 -5.05
C GLU A 146 4.30 16.46 -5.06
N MET A 147 4.68 15.35 -5.72
CA MET A 147 6.05 14.85 -5.77
C MET A 147 6.86 15.33 -6.98
N GLU A 148 6.26 16.09 -7.90
CA GLU A 148 6.91 16.51 -9.16
C GLU A 148 8.26 17.23 -8.91
N LYS A 149 8.26 18.25 -8.04
CA LYS A 149 9.49 19.00 -7.69
C LYS A 149 10.54 18.13 -7.00
N PHE A 150 10.10 17.14 -6.23
CA PHE A 150 11.01 16.20 -5.56
C PHE A 150 11.71 15.30 -6.59
N GLU A 151 10.96 14.77 -7.57
CA GLU A 151 11.55 13.99 -8.67
C GLU A 151 12.51 14.83 -9.51
N GLU A 152 12.14 16.06 -9.87
CA GLU A 152 13.02 16.98 -10.61
C GLU A 152 14.34 17.23 -9.87
N MET A 153 14.28 17.51 -8.56
CA MET A 153 15.45 17.68 -7.71
C MET A 153 16.33 16.43 -7.72
N VAL A 154 15.74 15.24 -7.54
CA VAL A 154 16.48 13.98 -7.48
C VAL A 154 17.13 13.66 -8.82
N VAL A 155 16.42 13.81 -9.95
CA VAL A 155 16.96 13.57 -11.29
C VAL A 155 18.06 14.57 -11.65
N THR A 156 17.95 15.82 -11.19
CA THR A 156 18.96 16.86 -11.46
C THR A 156 20.23 16.62 -10.65
N LEU A 157 20.09 16.31 -9.36
CA LEU A 157 21.21 16.27 -8.43
C LEU A 157 21.85 14.90 -8.28
N ILE A 158 21.13 13.80 -8.49
CA ILE A 158 21.62 12.43 -8.19
C ILE A 158 21.87 11.65 -9.48
N ASP A 159 22.97 10.90 -9.49
CA ASP A 159 23.26 10.00 -10.61
C ASP A 159 22.47 8.69 -10.53
N ILE A 160 21.23 8.73 -11.02
CA ILE A 160 20.28 7.61 -10.99
C ILE A 160 20.76 6.38 -11.78
N GLU A 161 21.68 6.53 -12.73
CA GLU A 161 22.18 5.36 -13.48
C GLU A 161 23.09 4.49 -12.61
N GLU A 162 23.89 5.14 -11.76
CA GLU A 162 24.88 4.51 -10.90
C GLU A 162 24.27 3.89 -9.64
N THR A 163 23.05 4.28 -9.28
CA THR A 163 22.32 3.66 -8.14
C THR A 163 22.03 2.18 -8.40
N LYS A 164 21.92 1.75 -9.67
CA LYS A 164 21.81 0.33 -10.05
C LYS A 164 23.01 -0.50 -9.59
N ASN A 165 24.18 0.14 -9.49
CA ASN A 165 25.42 -0.45 -9.00
C ASN A 165 25.60 -0.24 -7.48
N HIS A 166 24.56 0.18 -6.76
CA HIS A 166 24.59 0.57 -5.34
C HIS A 166 25.55 1.73 -5.05
N VAL A 167 25.78 2.61 -6.04
CA VAL A 167 26.61 3.81 -5.89
C VAL A 167 25.70 5.04 -5.83
N PHE A 168 25.74 5.76 -4.71
CA PHE A 168 24.93 6.96 -4.48
C PHE A 168 25.81 8.19 -4.50
N LYS A 169 25.76 8.97 -5.59
CA LYS A 169 26.60 10.16 -5.77
C LYS A 169 25.82 11.30 -6.42
N ILE A 170 26.25 12.52 -6.13
CA ILE A 170 25.72 13.75 -6.73
C ILE A 170 26.39 13.94 -8.10
N ARG A 171 25.61 14.39 -9.09
CA ARG A 171 26.10 14.85 -10.38
C ARG A 171 26.80 16.20 -10.17
N LEU A 172 28.13 16.19 -10.20
CA LEU A 172 28.96 17.40 -10.22
C LEU A 172 29.14 17.90 -11.65
#